data_AF-A0A2N3H099-F1
#
_entry.id   AF-A0A2N3H099-F1
#
_cell.length_a   1.000
_cell.length_b   1.000
_cell.length_c   1.000
_cell.angle_alpha   90.00
_cell.angle_beta   90.00
_cell.angle_gamma   90.00
#
_symmetry.space_group_name_H-M   'P 1'
#
loop_
_entity.id
_entity.type
_entity.pdbx_description
1 polymer ?
#
loop_
_entity_poly.entity_id
_entity_poly.type
_entity_poly.pdbx_seq_one_letter_code
_entity_poly.pdbx_strand_id
1 'polypeptide(L)'
;MRALQAACYSRNRGAPHERAAVGVRVTAALAPGVLEALLGPGGPRDRFPVADRAEEYHALVALLLANASDPADPTTPQVAAAIAAGCLGQEHLWRDLGLPERPVLRALIAAYFAPLVAENDRDIRWKLFFYRKLCGWGGFST
;
A
#
# COMPACT_ATOMS: atom_id res chain seq x y z
N MET A 1 -7.13 -17.01 11.46
CA MET A 1 -6.25 -15.90 11.90
C MET A 1 -4.76 -16.28 11.97
N ARG A 2 -4.32 -17.38 12.61
CA ARG A 2 -2.89 -17.77 12.66
C ARG A 2 -2.26 -18.17 11.30
N ALA A 3 -3.05 -18.69 10.34
CA ALA A 3 -2.54 -19.09 9.03
C ALA A 3 -2.10 -17.91 8.14
N LEU A 4 -2.80 -16.77 8.24
CA LEU A 4 -2.45 -15.54 7.51
C LEU A 4 -1.10 -14.97 7.99
N GLN A 5 -0.82 -15.01 9.30
CA GLN A 5 0.42 -14.48 9.89
C GLN A 5 1.68 -15.18 9.37
N ALA A 6 1.67 -16.51 9.27
CA ALA A 6 2.83 -17.27 8.80
C ALA A 6 3.07 -17.14 7.29
N ALA A 7 1.99 -17.08 6.50
CA ALA A 7 2.05 -16.92 5.04
C ALA A 7 2.50 -15.50 4.62
N CYS A 8 2.02 -14.46 5.32
CA CYS A 8 2.37 -13.07 5.05
C CYS A 8 3.85 -12.76 5.35
N TYR A 9 4.42 -13.38 6.38
CA TYR A 9 5.79 -13.12 6.82
C TYR A 9 6.84 -13.86 5.96
N SER A 10 6.57 -15.07 5.46
CA SER A 10 7.56 -15.84 4.69
C SER A 10 7.72 -15.34 3.24
N ARG A 11 6.65 -14.85 2.61
CA ARG A 11 6.67 -14.42 1.20
C ARG A 11 7.33 -13.06 0.96
N ASN A 12 7.36 -12.16 1.93
CA ASN A 12 7.94 -10.81 1.76
C ASN A 12 9.45 -10.75 2.09
N ARG A 13 10.14 -11.89 2.11
CA ARG A 13 11.57 -12.03 2.43
C ARG A 13 12.43 -11.90 1.15
N GLY A 14 12.30 -10.78 0.43
CA GLY A 14 13.17 -10.43 -0.71
C GLY A 14 14.18 -9.32 -0.37
N ALA A 15 15.47 -9.65 -0.52
CA ALA A 15 16.75 -8.90 -0.62
C ALA A 15 17.08 -7.72 0.35
N PRO A 16 18.37 -7.58 0.77
CA PRO A 16 18.79 -6.56 1.72
C PRO A 16 18.97 -5.18 1.06
N HIS A 17 18.42 -4.16 1.74
CA HIS A 17 18.71 -2.73 1.76
C HIS A 17 19.09 -1.99 0.45
N GLU A 18 18.29 -0.97 0.13
CA GLU A 18 18.85 0.27 -0.42
C GLU A 18 18.26 1.44 0.36
N ARG A 19 19.12 2.11 1.13
CA ARG A 19 18.79 3.32 1.89
C ARG A 19 18.87 4.50 0.92
N ALA A 20 17.77 5.21 0.78
CA ALA A 20 17.80 6.61 0.36
C ALA A 20 16.82 7.39 1.24
N ALA A 21 17.36 7.98 2.30
CA ALA A 21 16.70 9.03 3.04
C ALA A 21 16.79 10.31 2.21
N VAL A 22 15.65 10.82 1.74
CA VAL A 22 15.55 12.19 1.23
C VAL A 22 14.29 12.79 1.85
N GLY A 23 14.49 13.85 2.64
CA GLY A 23 13.42 14.65 3.20
C GLY A 23 12.67 15.35 2.07
N VAL A 24 11.56 14.77 1.63
CA VAL A 24 10.64 15.41 0.69
C VAL A 24 9.55 16.11 1.48
N ARG A 25 9.52 17.45 1.41
CA ARG A 25 8.31 18.23 1.72
C ARG A 25 7.26 17.83 0.68
N VAL A 26 6.25 17.07 1.10
CA VAL A 26 5.15 16.65 0.22
C VAL A 26 4.25 17.85 -0.01
N THR A 27 4.48 18.60 -1.08
CA THR A 27 3.46 19.47 -1.67
C THR A 27 2.62 18.58 -2.59
N ALA A 28 1.43 18.23 -2.13
CA ALA A 28 0.53 17.27 -2.76
C ALA A 28 -0.06 17.80 -4.08
N ALA A 29 0.72 17.72 -5.16
CA ALA A 29 0.17 17.42 -6.46
C ALA A 29 0.61 16.00 -6.78
N LEU A 30 -0.32 15.04 -6.80
CA LEU A 30 -0.03 13.74 -7.39
C LEU A 30 0.47 14.00 -8.81
N ALA A 31 1.57 13.34 -9.19
CA ALA A 31 2.11 13.53 -10.53
C ALA A 31 1.01 13.24 -11.57
N PRO A 32 0.96 14.00 -12.69
CA PRO A 32 -0.01 13.75 -13.74
C PRO A 32 0.03 12.29 -14.18
N GLY A 33 -1.14 11.65 -14.29
CA GLY A 33 -1.26 10.25 -14.72
C GLY A 33 -1.11 9.19 -13.63
N VAL A 34 -0.82 9.54 -12.37
CA VAL A 34 -0.79 8.55 -11.26
C VAL A 34 -2.14 7.85 -11.11
N LEU A 35 -3.24 8.61 -11.15
CA LEU A 35 -4.57 8.02 -11.03
C LEU A 35 -4.91 7.15 -12.24
N GLU A 36 -4.49 7.56 -13.44
CA GLU A 36 -4.67 6.80 -14.68
C GLU A 36 -3.89 5.48 -14.64
N ALA A 37 -2.65 5.48 -14.17
CA ALA A 37 -1.85 4.26 -14.01
C ALA A 37 -2.46 3.27 -13.01
N LEU A 38 -3.19 3.78 -12.00
CA LEU A 38 -3.83 2.97 -10.97
C LEU A 38 -5.20 2.44 -11.40
N LEU A 39 -6.01 3.28 -12.04
CA LEU A 39 -7.43 3.03 -12.28
C LEU A 39 -7.76 2.72 -13.74
N GLY A 40 -6.85 3.04 -14.66
CA GLY A 40 -6.97 2.75 -16.07
C GLY A 40 -6.74 1.27 -16.40
N PRO A 41 -7.01 0.88 -17.65
CA PRO A 41 -6.84 -0.50 -18.12
C PRO A 41 -5.39 -0.96 -18.01
N GLY A 42 -5.18 -2.20 -17.57
CA GLY A 42 -3.85 -2.73 -17.28
C GLY A 42 -3.30 -2.25 -15.93
N GLY A 43 -4.12 -1.59 -15.12
CA GLY A 43 -3.81 -1.23 -13.75
C GLY A 43 -3.60 -2.45 -12.84
N PRO A 44 -3.24 -2.24 -11.56
CA PRO A 44 -2.94 -3.31 -10.63
C PRO A 44 -4.10 -4.30 -10.44
N ARG A 45 -5.33 -3.82 -10.54
CA ARG A 45 -6.55 -4.64 -10.41
C ARG A 45 -6.69 -5.67 -11.53
N ASP A 46 -6.19 -5.35 -12.72
CA ASP A 46 -6.22 -6.25 -13.88
C ASP A 46 -5.01 -7.20 -13.87
N ARG A 47 -3.85 -6.70 -13.41
CA ARG A 47 -2.59 -7.45 -13.40
C ARG A 47 -2.50 -8.52 -12.33
N PHE A 48 -3.18 -8.35 -11.20
CA PHE A 48 -3.08 -9.25 -10.05
C PHE A 48 -4.45 -9.88 -9.74
N PRO A 49 -4.69 -11.15 -10.15
CA PRO A 49 -6.00 -11.79 -9.95
C PRO A 49 -6.29 -11.98 -8.46
N VAL A 50 -7.37 -11.34 -8.01
CA VAL A 50 -7.78 -11.31 -6.60
C VAL A 50 -8.38 -12.64 -6.13
N ALA A 51 -8.97 -13.43 -7.05
CA ALA A 51 -9.76 -14.62 -6.70
C ALA A 51 -9.03 -15.60 -5.77
N ASP A 52 -7.75 -15.85 -6.02
CA ASP A 52 -6.95 -16.81 -5.25
C ASP A 52 -6.56 -16.29 -3.85
N ARG A 53 -6.67 -14.98 -3.62
CA ARG A 53 -6.23 -14.29 -2.40
C ARG A 53 -7.28 -13.26 -1.94
N ALA A 54 -8.56 -13.57 -2.14
CA ALA A 54 -9.67 -12.64 -1.92
C ALA A 54 -9.73 -12.16 -0.46
N GLU A 55 -9.55 -13.05 0.52
CA GLU A 55 -9.55 -12.70 1.94
C GLU A 55 -8.46 -11.67 2.28
N GLU A 56 -7.24 -11.87 1.76
CA GLU A 56 -6.11 -10.99 1.97
C GLU A 56 -6.32 -9.62 1.30
N TYR A 57 -6.82 -9.64 0.06
CA TYR A 57 -7.21 -8.43 -0.65
C TYR A 57 -8.26 -7.62 0.13
N HIS A 58 -9.33 -8.27 0.58
CA HIS A 58 -10.40 -7.60 1.33
C HIS A 58 -9.92 -7.05 2.66
N ALA A 59 -9.03 -7.76 3.36
CA ALA A 59 -8.40 -7.27 4.58
C ALA A 59 -7.56 -6.01 4.33
N LEU A 60 -6.76 -5.99 3.26
CA LEU A 60 -5.97 -4.82 2.85
C LEU A 60 -6.86 -3.63 2.47
N VAL A 61 -7.92 -3.85 1.70
CA VAL A 61 -8.89 -2.79 1.35
C VAL A 61 -9.56 -2.23 2.61
N ALA A 62 -10.00 -3.08 3.52
CA ALA A 62 -10.60 -2.66 4.79
C ALA A 62 -9.62 -1.83 5.64
N LEU A 63 -8.36 -2.25 5.73
CA LEU A 63 -7.31 -1.48 6.42
C LEU A 63 -7.13 -0.09 5.80
N LEU A 64 -7.05 0.00 4.48
CA LEU A 64 -6.87 1.26 3.76
C LEU A 64 -8.07 2.19 3.97
N LEU A 65 -9.29 1.69 3.77
CA LEU A 65 -10.51 2.46 3.95
C LEU A 65 -10.72 2.95 5.39
N ALA A 66 -10.37 2.14 6.38
CA ALA A 66 -10.42 2.54 7.80
C ALA A 66 -9.45 3.69 8.12
N ASN A 67 -8.48 3.96 7.26
CA ASN A 67 -7.49 5.02 7.40
C ASN A 67 -7.59 6.05 6.25
N ALA A 68 -8.75 6.15 5.60
CA ALA A 68 -9.00 7.16 4.58
C ALA A 68 -8.89 8.57 5.16
N SER A 69 -8.23 9.47 4.43
CA SER A 69 -8.10 10.88 4.80
C SER A 69 -9.38 11.65 4.50
N ASP A 70 -10.03 11.30 3.39
CA ASP A 70 -11.37 11.74 3.02
C ASP A 70 -12.23 10.52 2.65
N PRO A 71 -13.06 10.03 3.58
CA PRO A 71 -13.97 8.92 3.31
C PRO A 71 -15.11 9.27 2.34
N ALA A 72 -15.39 10.56 2.10
CA ALA A 72 -16.44 11.00 1.19
C ALA A 72 -15.95 11.08 -0.28
N ASP A 73 -14.64 11.09 -0.51
CA ASP A 73 -14.06 11.08 -1.84
C ASP A 73 -14.39 9.75 -2.57
N PRO A 74 -15.13 9.79 -3.69
CA PRO A 74 -15.50 8.59 -4.45
C PRO A 74 -14.30 7.86 -5.07
N THR A 75 -13.15 8.51 -5.19
CA THR A 75 -11.90 7.93 -5.72
C THR A 75 -11.17 7.10 -4.66
N THR A 76 -11.34 7.39 -3.37
CA THR A 76 -10.68 6.69 -2.26
C THR A 76 -10.83 5.16 -2.31
N PRO A 77 -12.04 4.58 -2.49
CA PRO A 77 -12.19 3.12 -2.57
C PRO A 77 -11.51 2.50 -3.78
N GLN A 78 -11.43 3.22 -4.90
CA GLN A 78 -10.79 2.74 -6.12
C GLN A 78 -9.26 2.69 -5.94
N VAL A 79 -8.69 3.72 -5.31
CA VAL A 79 -7.25 3.75 -4.96
C VAL A 79 -6.92 2.69 -3.92
N ALA A 80 -7.78 2.48 -2.91
CA ALA A 80 -7.61 1.42 -1.93
C ALA A 80 -7.57 0.03 -2.59
N ALA A 81 -8.50 -0.23 -3.51
CA ALA A 81 -8.54 -1.46 -4.31
C ALA A 81 -7.26 -1.66 -5.14
N ALA A 82 -6.77 -0.61 -5.81
CA ALA A 82 -5.54 -0.69 -6.60
C ALA A 82 -4.30 -0.98 -5.73
N ILE A 83 -4.17 -0.31 -4.57
CA ILE A 83 -3.08 -0.56 -3.62
C ILE A 83 -3.15 -2.00 -3.07
N ALA A 84 -4.33 -2.47 -2.69
CA ALA A 84 -4.53 -3.83 -2.21
C ALA A 84 -4.16 -4.87 -3.28
N ALA A 85 -4.56 -4.67 -4.54
CA ALA A 85 -4.16 -5.53 -5.64
C ALA A 85 -2.64 -5.54 -5.86
N GLY A 86 -2.00 -4.36 -5.85
CA GLY A 86 -0.53 -4.26 -5.94
C GLY A 86 0.23 -4.94 -4.80
N CYS A 87 -0.39 -5.08 -3.61
CA CYS A 87 0.19 -5.84 -2.50
C CYS A 87 0.23 -7.35 -2.76
N LEU A 88 -0.57 -7.87 -3.69
CA LEU A 88 -0.58 -9.27 -4.09
C LEU A 88 0.57 -9.62 -5.05
N GLY A 89 1.17 -8.62 -5.71
CA GLY A 89 2.36 -8.78 -6.54
C GLY A 89 3.59 -9.20 -5.74
N GLN A 90 4.66 -9.62 -6.44
CA GLN A 90 5.90 -10.13 -5.83
C GLN A 90 6.98 -9.05 -5.66
N GLU A 91 6.86 -7.92 -6.37
CA GLU A 91 7.87 -6.87 -6.38
C GLU A 91 7.64 -5.83 -5.26
N HIS A 92 8.42 -4.76 -5.28
CA HIS A 92 8.12 -3.58 -4.49
C HIS A 92 6.77 -2.98 -4.90
N LEU A 93 5.98 -2.54 -3.92
CA LEU A 93 4.61 -2.04 -4.16
C LEU A 93 4.57 -0.95 -5.24
N TRP A 94 5.52 -0.02 -5.26
CA TRP A 94 5.53 1.05 -6.25
C TRP A 94 5.69 0.51 -7.69
N ARG A 95 6.49 -0.55 -7.90
CA ARG A 95 6.63 -1.22 -9.21
C ARG A 95 5.36 -1.99 -9.59
N ASP A 96 4.80 -2.73 -8.64
CA ASP A 96 3.54 -3.44 -8.86
C ASP A 96 2.40 -2.48 -9.18
N LEU A 97 2.43 -1.27 -8.64
CA LEU A 97 1.49 -0.20 -8.97
C LEU A 97 1.78 0.48 -10.31
N GLY A 98 2.90 0.19 -10.97
CA GLY A 98 3.32 0.87 -12.20
C GLY A 98 3.79 2.31 -11.96
N LEU A 99 4.12 2.67 -10.72
CA LEU A 99 4.66 3.97 -10.37
C LEU A 99 6.15 4.04 -10.74
N PRO A 100 6.69 5.21 -11.08
CA PRO A 100 8.09 5.34 -11.47
C PRO A 100 9.06 5.18 -10.29
N GLU A 101 8.63 5.55 -9.08
CA GLU A 101 9.50 5.57 -7.91
C GLU A 101 8.75 5.51 -6.57
N ARG A 102 9.49 5.20 -5.50
CA ARG A 102 8.97 5.10 -4.13
C ARG A 102 8.42 6.42 -3.57
N PRO A 103 9.01 7.61 -3.81
CA PRO A 103 8.45 8.87 -3.35
C PRO A 103 7.03 9.14 -3.87
N VAL A 104 6.74 8.76 -5.12
CA VAL A 104 5.40 8.88 -5.71
C VAL A 104 4.39 8.00 -4.97
N LEU A 105 4.77 6.78 -4.59
CA LEU A 105 3.93 5.92 -3.75
C LEU A 105 3.67 6.56 -2.37
N ARG A 106 4.69 7.14 -1.73
CA ARG A 106 4.51 7.82 -0.44
C ARG A 106 3.57 9.02 -0.56
N ALA A 107 3.70 9.81 -1.63
CA ALA A 107 2.80 10.93 -1.91
C ALA A 107 1.36 10.47 -2.17
N LEU A 108 1.17 9.38 -2.91
CA LEU A 108 -0.14 8.75 -3.12
C LEU A 108 -0.79 8.35 -1.80
N ILE A 109 -0.06 7.64 -0.94
CA ILE A 109 -0.58 7.21 0.35
C ILE A 109 -0.80 8.43 1.27
N ALA A 110 0.04 9.46 1.19
CA ALA A 110 -0.17 10.70 1.95
C ALA A 110 -1.44 11.46 1.53
N ALA A 111 -1.80 11.40 0.25
CA ALA A 111 -2.99 12.07 -0.27
C ALA A 111 -4.29 11.37 0.17
N TYR A 112 -4.35 10.04 0.11
CA TYR A 112 -5.57 9.29 0.37
C TYR A 112 -5.63 8.65 1.77
N PHE A 113 -4.48 8.34 2.37
CA PHE A 113 -4.35 7.54 3.60
C PHE A 113 -3.29 8.11 4.57
N ALA A 114 -3.31 9.42 4.80
CA ALA A 114 -2.37 10.14 5.65
C ALA A 114 -2.13 9.50 7.05
N PRO A 115 -3.13 8.93 7.76
CA PRO A 115 -2.88 8.23 9.03
C PRO A 115 -1.85 7.10 8.90
N LEU A 116 -1.86 6.35 7.80
CA LEU A 116 -0.88 5.26 7.57
C LEU A 116 0.53 5.78 7.31
N VAL A 117 0.69 6.99 6.78
CA VAL A 117 1.99 7.65 6.64
C VAL A 117 2.54 8.08 7.98
N ALA A 118 1.69 8.61 8.86
CA ALA A 118 2.08 9.00 10.22
C ALA A 118 2.54 7.78 11.04
N GLU A 119 1.88 6.64 10.85
CA GLU A 119 2.22 5.40 11.54
C GLU A 119 3.44 4.66 10.96
N ASN A 120 3.76 4.85 9.68
CA ASN A 120 4.97 4.29 9.06
C ASN A 120 6.19 5.22 9.26
N ASP A 121 6.45 5.58 10.51
CA ASP A 121 7.48 6.53 10.95
C ASP A 121 8.92 6.05 10.67
N ARG A 122 9.13 4.74 10.71
CA ARG A 122 10.43 4.08 10.47
C ARG A 122 10.76 3.85 8.99
N ASP A 123 9.93 4.36 8.09
CA ASP A 123 10.07 4.20 6.64
C ASP A 123 10.32 2.75 6.21
N ILE A 124 9.61 1.81 6.85
CA ILE A 124 9.67 0.40 6.44
C ILE A 124 8.89 0.21 5.14
N ARG A 125 9.20 -0.89 4.42
CA ARG A 125 8.52 -1.23 3.15
C ARG A 125 7.01 -1.28 3.34
N TRP A 126 6.26 -0.60 2.47
CA TRP A 126 4.79 -0.47 2.57
C TRP A 126 4.04 -1.79 2.70
N LYS A 127 4.37 -2.80 1.87
CA LYS A 127 3.77 -4.14 2.01
C LYS A 127 4.00 -4.72 3.41
N LEU A 128 5.25 -4.64 3.91
CA LEU A 128 5.59 -5.14 5.24
C LEU A 128 4.82 -4.38 6.34
N PHE A 129 4.68 -3.07 6.19
CA PHE A 129 3.89 -2.25 7.11
C PHE A 129 2.41 -2.68 7.13
N PHE A 130 1.76 -2.80 5.97
CA PHE A 130 0.35 -3.22 5.89
C PHE A 130 0.14 -4.61 6.48
N TYR A 131 1.01 -5.58 6.15
CA TYR A 131 0.90 -6.93 6.70
C TYR A 131 1.12 -6.95 8.23
N ARG A 132 2.00 -6.10 8.78
CA ARG A 132 2.14 -5.96 10.24
C ARG A 132 0.89 -5.40 10.89
N LYS A 133 0.25 -4.38 10.28
CA LYS A 133 -1.03 -3.83 10.74
C LYS A 133 -2.13 -4.89 10.72
N LEU A 134 -2.25 -5.67 9.63
CA LEU A 134 -3.23 -6.76 9.53
C LEU A 134 -2.98 -7.90 10.51
N CYS A 135 -1.71 -8.20 10.79
CA CYS A 135 -1.34 -9.25 11.75
C CYS A 135 -1.52 -8.83 13.21
N GLY A 136 -2.01 -7.61 13.48
CA GLY A 136 -2.26 -7.12 14.82
C GLY A 136 -0.99 -7.04 15.66
N TRP A 137 0.07 -6.43 15.13
CA TRP A 137 1.21 -6.06 15.97
C TRP A 137 0.73 -5.06 17.03
N GLY A 138 0.26 -5.59 18.16
CA GLY A 138 0.14 -4.87 19.41
C GLY A 138 1.53 -4.38 19.80
N GLY A 139 1.69 -3.06 19.85
CA GLY A 139 2.96 -2.38 20.09
C GLY A 139 3.19 -1.38 18.95
N PHE A 140 2.93 -0.09 19.08
CA PHE A 140 3.12 0.75 20.25
C PHE A 140 2.09 1.89 20.25
N SER A 141 1.19 1.88 21.23
CA SER A 141 0.64 3.11 21.79
C SER A 141 1.03 3.08 23.26
N THR A 142 1.98 3.93 23.62
CA THR A 142 2.25 4.36 25.00
C THR A 142 2.32 5.86 24.97
#